data_AF-A0A7M7T501-F1
#
_entry.id   AF-A0A7M7T501-F1
#
_cell.length_a   1.000
_cell.length_b   1.000
_cell.length_c   1.000
_cell.angle_alpha   90.00
_cell.angle_beta   90.00
_cell.angle_gamma   90.00
#
_symmetry.space_group_name_H-M   'P 1'
#
loop_
_entity.id
_entity.type
_entity.pdbx_description
1 polymer ?
#
loop_
_entity_poly.entity_id
_entity_poly.type
_entity_poly.pdbx_seq_one_letter_code
_entity_poly.pdbx_strand_id
1 'polypeptide(L)'
;MTDFSEREINAIEQIFPACTVFLCDFHREQAWTRWVRKIENGVASCKQKVLSMLRRCAHATEPSEYNAALEYLKASKEWQENPKLQKWFTKQWIPHSKRWVWGNRCNKGVQVNTNNGLERQNGIFKYSFLEKKNDTSISGMISILILEYLPNSMRR
;
A
#
# COMPACT_ATOMS: atom_id res chain seq x y z
N MET A 1 2.04 0.82 9.68
CA MET A 1 1.70 1.03 8.26
C MET A 1 0.51 0.17 7.92
N THR A 2 -0.35 0.61 7.01
CA THR A 2 -1.62 -0.05 6.71
C THR A 2 -1.97 0.05 5.23
N ASP A 3 -2.97 -0.71 4.80
CA ASP A 3 -3.63 -0.57 3.51
C ASP A 3 -4.31 0.80 3.41
N PHE A 4 -4.69 1.21 2.20
CA PHE A 4 -5.52 2.39 2.07
C PHE A 4 -6.98 2.08 2.47
N SER A 5 -7.23 2.11 3.78
CA SER A 5 -8.53 1.94 4.42
C SER A 5 -8.77 3.10 5.38
N GLU A 6 -9.67 4.02 5.03
CA GLU A 6 -9.99 5.16 5.89
C GLU A 6 -10.55 4.70 7.25
N ARG A 7 -11.33 3.62 7.28
CA ARG A 7 -11.87 3.07 8.53
C ARG A 7 -10.75 2.60 9.46
N GLU A 8 -9.75 1.91 8.92
CA GLU A 8 -8.62 1.40 9.69
C GLU A 8 -7.71 2.55 10.16
N ILE A 9 -7.41 3.50 9.27
CA ILE A 9 -6.64 4.71 9.60
C ILE A 9 -7.33 5.46 10.74
N ASN A 10 -8.63 5.73 10.62
CA ASN A 10 -9.39 6.47 11.61
C ASN A 10 -9.47 5.72 12.95
N ALA A 11 -9.70 4.40 12.91
CA ALA A 11 -9.76 3.59 14.13
C ALA A 11 -8.42 3.60 14.88
N ILE A 12 -7.29 3.47 14.17
CA ILE A 12 -5.95 3.51 14.78
C ILE A 12 -5.67 4.89 15.38
N GLU A 13 -5.92 5.98 14.63
CA GLU A 13 -5.63 7.33 15.09
C GLU A 13 -6.60 7.79 16.20
N GLN A 14 -7.81 7.24 16.27
CA GLN A 14 -8.72 7.47 17.38
C GLN A 14 -8.22 6.85 18.69
N ILE A 15 -7.71 5.62 18.64
CA ILE A 15 -7.20 4.90 19.83
C ILE A 15 -5.80 5.39 20.21
N PHE A 16 -4.98 5.78 19.23
CA PHE A 16 -3.63 6.28 19.42
C PHE A 16 -3.45 7.67 18.76
N PRO A 17 -3.94 8.75 19.40
CA PRO A 17 -3.94 10.10 18.80
C PRO A 17 -2.55 10.66 18.48
N ALA A 18 -1.51 10.19 19.17
CA ALA A 18 -0.12 10.58 18.90
C ALA A 18 0.50 9.83 17.71
N CYS A 19 -0.12 8.76 17.23
CA CYS A 19 0.37 7.99 16.10
C CYS A 19 0.02 8.67 14.77
N THR A 20 0.93 8.59 13.81
CA THR A 20 0.63 8.92 12.41
C THR A 20 0.58 7.63 11.62
N VAL A 21 -0.55 7.37 10.96
CA VAL A 21 -0.70 6.17 10.15
C VAL A 21 -0.18 6.41 8.73
N PHE A 22 0.89 5.69 8.37
CA PHE A 22 1.42 5.66 7.00
C PHE A 22 0.81 4.52 6.20
N LEU A 23 0.60 4.74 4.89
CA LEU A 23 0.19 3.68 3.97
C LEU A 23 1.39 2.78 3.64
N CYS A 24 1.15 1.50 3.42
CA CYS A 24 2.17 0.56 2.95
C CYS A 24 2.45 0.77 1.45
N ASP A 25 3.73 0.74 1.05
CA ASP A 25 4.12 0.83 -0.36
C ASP A 25 3.64 -0.33 -1.20
N PHE A 26 3.62 -1.55 -0.66
CA PHE A 26 3.13 -2.70 -1.40
C PHE A 26 1.65 -2.58 -1.74
N HIS A 27 0.82 -2.28 -0.74
CA HIS A 27 -0.62 -2.13 -0.97
C HIS A 27 -0.93 -0.92 -1.85
N ARG A 28 -0.18 0.19 -1.71
CA ARG A 28 -0.24 1.31 -2.66
C ARG A 28 0.06 0.85 -4.08
N GLU A 29 1.19 0.17 -4.28
CA GLU A 29 1.65 -0.30 -5.58
C GLU A 29 0.67 -1.32 -6.20
N GLN A 30 0.13 -2.22 -5.38
CA GLN A 30 -0.87 -3.19 -5.77
C GLN A 30 -2.18 -2.50 -6.18
N ALA A 31 -2.65 -1.52 -5.40
CA ALA A 31 -3.84 -0.74 -5.72
C ALA A 31 -3.67 0.03 -7.04
N TRP A 32 -2.53 0.69 -7.23
CA TRP A 32 -2.20 1.39 -8.48
C TRP A 32 -2.14 0.44 -9.66
N THR A 33 -1.42 -0.68 -9.52
CA THR A 33 -1.28 -1.71 -10.56
C THR A 33 -2.63 -2.29 -10.96
N ARG A 34 -3.50 -2.61 -10.00
CA ARG A 34 -4.86 -3.08 -10.27
C ARG A 34 -5.67 -2.04 -11.02
N TRP A 35 -5.59 -0.77 -10.60
CA TRP A 35 -6.36 0.30 -11.23
C TRP A 35 -5.94 0.54 -12.69
N VAL A 36 -4.64 0.69 -12.98
CA VAL A 36 -4.16 0.98 -14.34
C VAL A 36 -4.34 -0.17 -15.32
N ARG A 37 -4.50 -1.42 -14.83
CA ARG A 37 -4.72 -2.60 -15.68
C ARG A 37 -6.13 -2.70 -16.23
N LYS A 38 -7.11 -2.05 -15.58
CA LYS A 38 -8.50 -2.10 -16.03
C LYS A 38 -8.67 -1.28 -17.30
N ILE A 39 -9.12 -1.92 -18.38
CA ILE A 39 -9.32 -1.29 -19.70
C ILE A 39 -10.28 -0.10 -19.60
N GLU A 40 -11.34 -0.23 -18.79
CA GLU A 40 -12.34 0.82 -18.55
C GLU A 40 -11.75 2.14 -18.01
N ASN A 41 -10.55 2.10 -17.41
CA ASN A 41 -9.87 3.28 -16.88
C ASN A 41 -9.08 4.04 -17.96
N GLY A 42 -9.02 3.54 -19.20
CA GLY A 42 -8.48 4.26 -20.36
C GLY A 42 -6.96 4.45 -20.36
N VAL A 43 -6.21 3.75 -19.49
CA VAL A 43 -4.74 3.82 -19.42
C VAL A 43 -4.07 2.45 -19.54
N ALA A 44 -4.81 1.38 -19.82
CA ALA A 44 -4.27 0.02 -19.83
C ALA A 44 -3.15 -0.19 -20.86
N SER A 45 -3.20 0.50 -22.00
CA SER A 45 -2.18 0.50 -23.06
C SER A 45 -0.90 1.25 -22.65
N CYS A 46 -1.02 2.32 -21.85
CA CYS A 46 0.10 3.15 -21.39
C CYS A 46 0.44 2.93 -19.89
N LYS A 47 -0.03 1.83 -19.30
CA LYS A 47 0.03 1.56 -17.85
C LYS A 47 1.41 1.74 -17.22
N GLN A 48 2.48 1.32 -17.90
CA GLN A 48 3.85 1.42 -17.37
C GLN A 48 4.31 2.88 -17.28
N LYS A 49 3.93 3.71 -18.25
CA LYS A 49 4.23 5.14 -18.26
C LYS A 49 3.46 5.88 -17.18
N VAL A 50 2.18 5.53 -16.97
CA VAL A 50 1.41 6.10 -15.86
C VAL A 50 2.02 5.68 -14.52
N LEU A 51 2.27 4.38 -14.31
CA LEU A 51 2.87 3.88 -13.06
C LEU A 51 4.22 4.51 -12.77
N SER A 52 5.09 4.71 -13.76
CA SER A 52 6.39 5.34 -13.52
C SER A 52 6.25 6.77 -12.99
N MET A 53 5.29 7.55 -13.52
CA MET A 53 4.99 8.91 -13.02
C MET A 53 4.40 8.88 -11.60
N LEU A 54 3.49 7.94 -11.32
CA LEU A 54 2.95 7.79 -9.96
C LEU A 54 4.03 7.40 -8.94
N ARG A 55 4.93 6.47 -9.30
CA ARG A 55 6.06 6.06 -8.47
C ARG A 55 7.05 7.21 -8.25
N ARG A 56 7.28 8.06 -9.25
CA ARG A 56 8.09 9.27 -9.10
C ARG A 56 7.51 10.20 -8.02
N CYS A 57 6.19 10.33 -7.96
CA CYS A 57 5.54 11.08 -6.87
C CYS A 57 5.76 10.39 -5.51
N ALA A 58 5.65 9.06 -5.43
CA ALA A 58 5.82 8.33 -4.17
C ALA A 58 7.24 8.39 -3.62
N HIS A 59 8.24 8.30 -4.49
CA HIS A 59 9.64 8.23 -4.10
C HIS A 59 10.30 9.59 -3.87
N ALA A 60 9.57 10.70 -4.07
CA ALA A 60 10.05 12.03 -3.73
C ALA A 60 10.45 12.09 -2.25
N THR A 61 11.67 12.56 -1.96
CA THR A 61 12.21 12.68 -0.60
C THR A 61 12.03 14.09 -0.05
N GLU A 62 11.73 15.06 -0.90
CA GLU A 62 11.45 16.44 -0.51
C GLU A 62 10.09 16.94 -1.03
N PRO A 63 9.48 17.94 -0.37
CA PRO A 63 8.23 18.56 -0.85
C PRO A 63 8.36 19.19 -2.26
N SER A 64 9.52 19.77 -2.56
CA SER A 64 9.86 20.35 -3.88
C SER A 64 9.83 19.28 -4.97
N GLU A 65 10.48 18.14 -4.73
CA GLU A 65 10.50 17.00 -5.65
C GLU A 65 9.10 16.41 -5.87
N TYR A 66 8.30 16.29 -4.80
CA TYR A 66 6.93 15.80 -4.90
C TYR A 66 6.09 16.71 -5.81
N ASN A 67 6.17 18.02 -5.59
CA ASN A 67 5.45 19.00 -6.40
C ASN A 67 5.92 18.95 -7.86
N ALA A 68 7.22 18.88 -8.12
CA ALA A 68 7.75 18.76 -9.47
C ALA A 68 7.30 17.46 -10.16
N ALA A 69 7.29 16.33 -9.45
CA ALA A 69 6.80 15.05 -9.97
C ALA A 69 5.30 15.08 -10.27
N LEU A 70 4.51 15.75 -9.41
CA LEU A 70 3.08 15.90 -9.58
C LEU A 70 2.75 16.82 -10.77
N GLU A 71 3.46 17.93 -10.94
CA GLU A 71 3.29 18.80 -12.11
C GLU A 71 3.72 18.10 -13.40
N TYR A 72 4.78 17.31 -13.36
CA TYR A 72 5.17 16.46 -14.50
C TYR A 72 4.07 15.45 -14.87
N LEU A 73 3.47 14.79 -13.88
CA LEU A 73 2.33 13.89 -14.11
C LEU A 73 1.15 14.65 -14.72
N LYS A 74 0.78 15.81 -14.16
CA LYS A 74 -0.35 16.61 -14.65
C LYS A 74 -0.12 17.15 -16.05
N ALA A 75 1.12 17.49 -16.42
CA ALA A 75 1.46 17.96 -17.77
C ALA A 75 1.46 16.84 -18.83
N SER A 76 1.41 15.57 -18.42
CA SER A 76 1.43 14.44 -19.36
C SER A 76 0.13 14.32 -20.16
N LYS A 77 0.25 13.83 -21.40
CA LYS A 77 -0.91 13.49 -22.26
C LYS A 77 -1.85 12.51 -21.58
N GLU A 78 -1.29 11.51 -20.91
CA GLU A 78 -2.06 10.47 -20.21
C GLU A 78 -2.96 11.05 -19.09
N TRP A 79 -2.52 12.13 -18.45
CA TRP A 79 -3.33 12.85 -17.47
C TRP A 79 -4.35 13.76 -18.12
N GLN A 80 -3.90 14.64 -19.03
CA GLN A 80 -4.74 15.68 -19.64
C GLN A 80 -5.93 15.10 -20.40
N GLU A 81 -5.74 13.96 -21.09
CA GLU A 81 -6.78 13.32 -21.89
C GLU A 81 -7.62 12.30 -21.12
N ASN A 82 -7.33 12.03 -19.85
CA ASN A 82 -8.02 10.99 -19.07
C ASN A 82 -8.68 11.53 -17.78
N PRO A 83 -9.95 11.94 -17.85
CA PRO A 83 -10.70 12.43 -16.68
C PRO A 83 -10.83 11.41 -15.54
N LYS A 84 -10.79 10.11 -15.83
CA LYS A 84 -10.86 9.06 -14.80
C LYS A 84 -9.58 9.02 -13.97
N LEU A 85 -8.41 9.11 -14.61
CA LEU A 85 -7.11 9.22 -13.94
C LEU A 85 -7.05 10.48 -13.08
N GLN A 86 -7.47 11.62 -13.64
CA GLN A 86 -7.54 12.89 -12.92
C GLN A 86 -8.39 12.76 -11.66
N LYS A 87 -9.63 12.28 -11.80
CA LYS A 87 -10.57 12.11 -10.68
C LYS A 87 -10.05 11.12 -9.66
N TRP A 88 -9.57 9.96 -10.09
CA TRP A 88 -9.08 8.92 -9.19
C TRP A 88 -7.89 9.39 -8.36
N PHE A 89 -6.86 9.93 -8.99
CA PHE A 89 -5.66 10.33 -8.29
C PHE A 89 -5.88 11.59 -7.45
N THR A 90 -6.60 12.58 -7.97
CA THR A 90 -6.88 13.84 -7.26
C THR A 90 -7.79 13.65 -6.05
N LYS A 91 -8.78 12.76 -6.13
CA LYS A 91 -9.70 12.54 -5.01
C LYS A 91 -9.16 11.54 -3.99
N GLN A 92 -8.49 10.48 -4.43
CA GLN A 92 -8.07 9.42 -3.52
C GLN A 92 -6.64 9.60 -3.01
N TRP A 93 -5.68 9.93 -3.87
CA TRP A 93 -4.26 9.82 -3.50
C TRP A 93 -3.65 11.15 -3.06
N ILE A 94 -3.89 12.24 -3.80
CA ILE A 94 -3.31 13.55 -3.50
C ILE A 94 -3.63 14.03 -2.07
N PRO A 95 -4.88 13.95 -1.55
CA PRO A 95 -5.21 14.44 -0.21
C PRO A 95 -4.46 13.69 0.90
N HIS A 96 -4.04 12.45 0.63
CA HIS A 96 -3.34 11.59 1.58
C HIS A 96 -1.84 11.51 1.31
N SER A 97 -1.27 12.40 0.50
CA SER A 97 0.16 12.39 0.10
C SER A 97 1.14 12.28 1.28
N LYS A 98 0.84 12.97 2.38
CA LYS A 98 1.62 12.90 3.64
C LYS A 98 1.74 11.48 4.22
N ARG A 99 0.83 10.56 3.87
CA ARG A 99 0.82 9.17 4.36
C ARG A 99 1.61 8.20 3.48
N TRP A 100 1.91 8.55 2.23
CA TRP A 100 2.49 7.60 1.27
C TRP A 100 3.70 8.09 0.47
N VAL A 101 4.03 9.39 0.52
CA VAL A 101 5.25 9.93 -0.08
C VAL A 101 6.43 9.75 0.89
N TRP A 102 7.56 9.29 0.37
CA TRP A 102 8.74 8.92 1.15
C TRP A 102 9.31 10.07 1.99
N GLY A 103 9.38 11.29 1.45
CA GLY A 103 9.88 12.45 2.19
C GLY A 103 9.14 12.74 3.50
N ASN A 104 7.85 12.38 3.58
CA ASN A 104 7.07 12.54 4.81
C ASN A 104 7.33 11.45 5.87
N ARG A 105 7.97 10.34 5.48
CA ARG A 105 8.34 9.22 6.36
C ARG A 105 9.78 9.33 6.85
N CYS A 106 10.70 9.76 5.98
CA CYS A 106 12.12 9.91 6.32
C CYS A 106 12.34 10.82 7.53
N ASN A 107 11.59 11.92 7.62
CA ASN A 107 11.64 12.86 8.75
C ASN A 107 11.14 12.27 10.07
N LYS A 108 10.53 11.07 10.05
CA LYS A 108 10.05 10.36 11.25
C LYS A 108 10.86 9.10 11.58
N GLY A 109 12.03 8.92 10.97
CA GLY A 109 12.92 7.77 11.22
C GLY A 109 12.37 6.43 10.71
N VAL A 110 11.31 6.45 9.89
CA VAL A 110 10.70 5.23 9.34
C VAL A 110 11.51 4.79 8.12
N GLN A 111 12.41 3.82 8.31
CA GLN A 111 13.22 3.23 7.24
C GLN A 111 12.52 2.09 6.48
N VAL A 112 11.45 1.53 7.07
CA VAL A 112 10.68 0.44 6.47
C VAL A 112 9.49 1.04 5.73
N ASN A 113 9.46 0.88 4.41
CA ASN A 113 8.41 1.44 3.55
C ASN A 113 7.36 0.40 3.11
N THR A 114 7.61 -0.88 3.36
CA THR A 114 6.77 -2.00 2.95
C THR A 114 6.61 -3.02 4.07
N ASN A 115 5.45 -3.67 4.14
CA ASN A 115 5.19 -4.83 5.00
C ASN A 115 5.22 -6.17 4.23
N ASN A 116 5.83 -6.21 3.03
CA ASN A 116 5.91 -7.41 2.17
C ASN A 116 6.35 -8.70 2.88
N GLY A 117 7.29 -8.59 3.83
CA GLY A 117 7.73 -9.74 4.61
C GLY A 117 6.58 -10.33 5.44
N LEU A 118 5.78 -9.46 6.06
CA LEU A 118 4.61 -9.85 6.85
C LEU A 118 3.52 -10.47 5.97
N GLU A 119 3.27 -9.90 4.79
CA GLU A 119 2.30 -10.47 3.85
C GLU A 119 2.72 -11.83 3.30
N ARG A 120 4.00 -11.99 2.98
CA ARG A 120 4.55 -13.29 2.57
C ARG A 120 4.40 -14.32 3.68
N GLN A 121 4.69 -13.93 4.94
CA GLN A 121 4.47 -14.80 6.10
C GLN A 121 2.99 -15.16 6.26
N ASN A 122 2.08 -14.19 6.14
CA ASN A 122 0.64 -14.43 6.17
C ASN A 122 0.19 -15.37 5.04
N GLY A 123 0.75 -15.24 3.84
CA GLY A 123 0.49 -16.15 2.72
C GLY A 123 0.93 -17.59 3.03
N ILE A 124 2.13 -17.78 3.55
CA ILE A 124 2.65 -19.10 3.97
C ILE A 124 1.77 -19.69 5.07
N PHE A 125 1.37 -18.88 6.06
CA PHE A 125 0.48 -19.32 7.13
C PHE A 125 -0.86 -19.81 6.56
N LYS A 126 -1.54 -18.99 5.75
CA LYS A 126 -2.88 -19.30 5.23
C LYS A 126 -2.88 -20.45 4.22
N TYR A 127 -1.99 -20.41 3.24
CA TYR A 127 -2.06 -21.28 2.06
C TYR A 127 -1.06 -22.43 2.07
N SER A 128 -0.15 -22.50 3.03
CA SER A 128 0.79 -23.63 3.13
C SER A 128 0.64 -24.36 4.46
N PHE A 129 0.40 -23.64 5.55
CA PHE A 129 0.31 -24.23 6.88
C PHE A 129 -1.13 -24.59 7.27
N LEU A 130 -2.07 -23.66 7.12
CA LEU A 130 -3.48 -23.87 7.48
C LEU A 130 -4.29 -24.66 6.45
N GLU A 131 -3.85 -24.70 5.19
CA GLU A 131 -4.53 -25.47 4.14
C GLU A 131 -4.78 -26.93 4.55
N LYS A 132 -3.85 -27.51 5.32
CA LYS A 132 -3.91 -28.89 5.81
C LYS A 132 -4.64 -29.07 7.15
N LYS A 133 -5.23 -27.99 7.69
CA LYS A 133 -5.79 -27.92 9.06
C LYS A 133 -7.13 -27.18 9.10
N ASN A 134 -7.89 -27.26 8.00
CA ASN A 134 -9.12 -26.50 7.75
C ASN A 134 -10.38 -27.07 8.44
N ASP A 135 -10.23 -28.14 9.21
CA ASP A 135 -11.29 -28.84 9.96
C ASP A 135 -11.33 -28.45 11.45
N THR A 136 -10.51 -27.48 11.87
CA THR A 136 -10.42 -27.05 13.27
C THR A 136 -11.30 -25.85 13.60
N SER A 137 -11.84 -25.84 14.83
CA SER A 137 -12.54 -24.67 15.37
C SER A 137 -11.60 -23.47 15.47
N ILE A 138 -12.13 -22.25 15.63
CA ILE A 138 -11.31 -21.03 15.83
C ILE A 138 -10.32 -21.21 16.99
N SER A 139 -10.75 -21.84 18.10
CA SER A 139 -9.86 -22.14 19.23
C SER A 139 -8.75 -23.12 18.84
N GLY A 140 -9.06 -24.12 18.00
CA GLY A 140 -8.08 -25.04 17.42
C GLY A 140 -7.08 -24.32 16.52
N MET A 141 -7.56 -23.43 15.63
CA MET A 141 -6.70 -22.62 14.76
C MET A 141 -5.75 -21.71 15.55
N ILE A 142 -6.22 -21.09 16.64
CA ILE A 142 -5.40 -20.29 17.55
C ILE A 142 -4.33 -21.17 18.22
N SER A 143 -4.71 -22.36 18.67
CA SER A 143 -3.76 -23.30 19.30
C SER A 143 -2.67 -23.74 18.31
N ILE A 144 -3.06 -24.07 17.09
CA ILE A 144 -2.15 -24.41 15.97
C ILE A 144 -1.19 -23.25 15.68
N LEU A 145 -1.68 -22.00 15.66
CA LEU A 145 -0.86 -20.82 15.44
C LEU A 145 0.21 -20.66 16.54
N ILE A 146 -0.21 -20.74 17.80
CA ILE A 146 0.64 -20.47 18.96
C ILE A 146 1.62 -21.60 19.23
N LEU A 147 1.16 -22.85 19.15
CA LEU A 147 1.93 -24.03 19.57
C LEU A 147 2.78 -24.61 18.46
N GLU A 148 2.40 -24.43 17.19
CA GLU A 148 3.09 -25.05 16.07
C GLU A 148 3.69 -24.03 15.10
N TYR A 149 2.88 -23.11 14.57
CA TYR A 149 3.34 -22.23 13.49
C TYR A 149 4.41 -21.23 13.98
N LEU A 150 4.09 -20.45 15.02
CA LEU A 150 5.00 -19.42 15.53
C LEU A 150 6.33 -20.04 16.00
N PRO A 151 6.37 -21.11 16.82
CA PRO A 151 7.61 -21.72 17.26
C PRO A 151 8.46 -22.26 16.10
N ASN A 152 7.84 -22.88 15.09
CA ASN A 152 8.57 -23.38 13.92
C ASN A 152 9.12 -22.26 13.04
N SER A 153 8.38 -21.15 12.93
CA SER A 153 8.78 -20.00 12.11
C SER A 153 9.92 -19.17 12.72
N MET A 154 10.06 -19.17 14.06
CA MET A 154 11.11 -18.44 14.80
C MET A 154 12.43 -19.22 14.96
N ARG A 155 12.46 -20.51 14.61
CA ARG A 155 13.67 -21.36 14.69
C ARG A 155 14.51 -21.37 13.41
N ARG A 156 14.09 -20.63 12.38
CA ARG A 156 14.81 -20.48 11.10
C ARG A 156 15.43 -19.09 11.03
#